data_AF-A0A5U9QVX4-F1
#
_entry.id   AF-A0A5U9QVX4-F1
#
_cell.length_a   1.000
_cell.length_b   1.000
_cell.length_c   1.000
_cell.angle_alpha   90.00
_cell.angle_beta   90.00
_cell.angle_gamma   90.00
#
_symmetry.space_group_name_H-M   'P 1'
#
loop_
_entity.id
_entity.type
_entity.pdbx_description
1 polymer ?
#
loop_
_entity_poly.entity_id
_entity_poly.type
_entity_poly.pdbx_seq_one_letter_code
_entity_poly.pdbx_strand_id
1 'polypeptide(L)'
;MYEFNLVLLLLQQMCVFLVIAWLMSKTRLFIPLMQVTVRLPHKLLCYVTFSIFCIMGTYFGLHIEDSIANTRAIGAVMGGLLGGPVVGGLV
;
A
#
# COMPACT_ATOMS: atom_id res chain seq x y z
N MET A 1 15.98 22.20 10.40
CA MET A 1 16.45 21.62 9.12
C MET A 1 16.22 20.11 9.02
N TYR A 2 16.27 19.37 10.14
CA TYR A 2 16.03 17.91 10.15
C TYR A 2 14.61 17.53 9.69
N GLU A 3 13.59 18.21 10.21
CA GLU A 3 12.18 18.01 9.84
C GLU A 3 11.90 18.12 8.35
N PHE A 4 12.47 19.13 7.68
CA PHE A 4 12.24 19.35 6.24
C PHE A 4 12.87 18.22 5.41
N ASN A 5 14.03 17.70 5.84
CA ASN A 5 14.69 16.59 5.17
C ASN A 5 13.87 15.30 5.33
N LEU A 6 13.31 15.06 6.52
CA LEU A 6 12.42 13.93 6.77
C LEU A 6 11.17 13.97 5.88
N VAL A 7 10.52 15.14 5.77
CA VAL A 7 9.37 15.32 4.88
C VAL A 7 9.74 15.02 3.42
N LEU A 8 10.89 15.50 2.96
CA LEU A 8 11.37 15.21 1.60
C LEU A 8 11.66 13.72 1.37
N LEU A 9 12.27 13.03 2.34
CA LEU A 9 12.54 11.60 2.25
C LEU A 9 11.24 10.78 2.22
N LEU A 10 10.28 11.10 3.09
CA LEU A 10 8.96 10.46 3.10
C LEU A 10 8.19 10.75 1.81
N LEU A 11 8.25 11.98 1.29
CA LEU A 11 7.66 12.35 0.01
C LEU A 11 8.25 11.52 -1.13
N GLN A 12 9.58 11.37 -1.17
CA GLN A 12 10.26 10.55 -2.16
C GLN A 12 9.80 9.09 -2.08
N GLN A 13 9.67 8.53 -0.87
CA GLN A 13 9.14 7.18 -0.68
C GLN A 13 7.71 7.05 -1.18
N MET A 14 6.85 8.03 -0.92
CA MET A 14 5.49 8.07 -1.45
C MET A 14 5.49 8.10 -2.98
N CYS A 15 6.37 8.87 -3.62
CA CYS A 15 6.50 8.90 -5.08
C CYS A 15 6.86 7.52 -5.65
N VAL A 16 7.81 6.81 -5.04
CA VAL A 16 8.16 5.44 -5.45
C VAL A 16 6.96 4.50 -5.29
N PHE A 17 6.25 4.58 -4.17
CA PHE A 17 5.02 3.81 -3.93
C PHE A 17 3.94 4.09 -4.98
N LEU A 18 3.75 5.35 -5.37
CA LEU A 18 2.79 5.74 -6.41
C LEU A 18 3.16 5.16 -7.78
N VAL A 19 4.45 5.15 -8.15
CA VAL A 19 4.92 4.55 -9.40
C VAL A 19 4.67 3.04 -9.40
N ILE A 20 4.96 2.36 -8.30
CA ILE A 20 4.69 0.91 -8.16
C ILE A 20 3.18 0.65 -8.24
N ALA A 21 2.37 1.40 -7.51
CA ALA A 21 0.91 1.27 -7.54
C ALA A 21 0.34 1.52 -8.94
N TRP A 22 0.87 2.51 -9.66
CA TRP A 22 0.49 2.82 -11.03
C TRP A 22 0.86 1.69 -12.01
N LEU A 23 2.08 1.14 -11.92
CA LEU A 23 2.51 -0.02 -12.71
C LEU A 23 1.59 -1.23 -12.47
N MET A 24 1.25 -1.48 -11.21
CA MET A 24 0.34 -2.56 -10.82
C MET A 24 -1.08 -2.33 -11.32
N SER A 25 -1.56 -1.08 -11.31
CA SER A 25 -2.85 -0.72 -11.89
C SER A 25 -2.90 -0.93 -13.41
N LYS A 26 -1.76 -0.88 -14.11
CA LYS A 26 -1.66 -1.18 -15.54
C LYS A 26 -1.72 -2.68 -15.84
N THR A 27 -1.54 -3.53 -14.83
CA THR A 27 -1.57 -4.99 -14.99
C THR A 27 -3.01 -5.49 -14.98
N ARG A 28 -3.33 -6.51 -15.80
CA ARG A 28 -4.69 -7.08 -15.92
C ARG A 28 -5.26 -7.63 -14.60
N LEU A 29 -4.43 -7.77 -13.57
CA LEU A 29 -4.79 -8.18 -12.22
C LEU A 29 -5.61 -7.11 -11.45
N PHE A 30 -5.38 -5.82 -11.71
CA PHE A 30 -6.06 -4.72 -11.01
C PHE A 30 -7.35 -4.23 -11.66
N ILE A 31 -7.54 -4.52 -12.95
CA ILE A 31 -8.76 -4.16 -13.69
C ILE A 31 -10.03 -4.78 -13.07
N PRO A 32 -10.07 -6.06 -12.66
CA PRO A 32 -11.23 -6.64 -11.98
C PRO A 32 -11.39 -6.17 -10.52
N LEU A 33 -10.33 -5.64 -9.89
CA LEU A 33 -10.38 -5.10 -8.52
C LEU A 33 -11.11 -3.74 -8.43
N MET A 34 -11.24 -3.01 -9.54
CA MET A 34 -12.08 -1.80 -9.64
C MET A 34 -13.58 -2.11 -9.80
N GLN A 35 -13.95 -3.37 -10.06
CA GLN A 35 -15.35 -3.76 -10.22
C GLN A 35 -15.89 -4.34 -8.91
N VAL A 36 -16.88 -3.66 -8.33
CA VAL A 36 -17.48 -3.88 -6.99
C VAL A 36 -18.04 -5.30 -6.74
N THR A 37 -18.10 -6.16 -7.77
CA THR A 37 -18.61 -7.53 -7.66
C THR A 37 -17.52 -8.50 -7.20
N VAL A 38 -17.25 -8.50 -5.90
CA VAL A 38 -16.08 -9.21 -5.34
C VAL A 38 -16.35 -10.71 -5.13
N ARG A 39 -16.03 -11.53 -6.14
CA ARG A 39 -15.90 -12.98 -5.95
C ARG A 39 -14.72 -13.28 -5.01
N LEU A 40 -14.82 -14.35 -4.21
CA LEU A 40 -13.77 -14.83 -3.28
C LEU A 40 -12.33 -14.80 -3.85
N PRO A 41 -12.04 -15.27 -5.09
CA PRO A 41 -10.68 -15.22 -5.63
C PRO A 41 -10.13 -13.80 -5.79
N HIS A 42 -10.97 -12.81 -6.08
CA HIS A 42 -10.53 -11.42 -6.21
C HIS A 42 -10.23 -10.79 -4.84
N LYS A 43 -10.95 -11.18 -3.77
CA LYS A 43 -10.62 -10.76 -2.39
C LYS A 43 -9.24 -11.25 -1.97
N LEU A 44 -8.92 -12.50 -2.29
CA LEU A 44 -7.65 -13.11 -1.91
C LEU A 44 -6.48 -12.45 -2.66
N LEU A 45 -6.66 -12.15 -3.95
CA LEU A 45 -5.68 -11.38 -4.72
C LEU A 45 -5.48 -9.96 -4.14
N CYS A 46 -6.57 -9.29 -3.75
CA CYS A 46 -6.55 -7.99 -3.09
C CYS A 46 -5.73 -8.05 -1.80
N TYR A 47 -6.05 -9.01 -0.94
CA TYR A 47 -5.37 -9.26 0.32
C TYR A 47 -3.87 -9.47 0.14
N VAL A 48 -3.46 -10.42 -0.71
CA VAL A 48 -2.04 -10.73 -0.95
C VAL A 48 -1.30 -9.50 -1.46
N THR A 49 -1.89 -8.80 -2.43
CA THR A 49 -1.27 -7.64 -3.06
C THR A 49 -1.05 -6.50 -2.08
N PHE A 50 -2.08 -6.13 -1.33
CA PHE A 50 -1.99 -5.01 -0.38
C PHE A 50 -1.16 -5.37 0.86
N SER A 51 -1.12 -6.65 1.26
CA SER A 51 -0.20 -7.14 2.29
C SER A 51 1.26 -6.98 1.86
N ILE A 52 1.60 -7.33 0.60
CA ILE A 52 2.94 -7.11 0.06
C ILE A 52 3.29 -5.61 0.06
N PHE A 53 2.32 -4.74 -0.24
CA PHE A 53 2.49 -3.28 -0.13
C PHE A 53 2.78 -2.82 1.30
N CYS A 54 2.06 -3.32 2.31
CA CYS A 54 2.32 -3.04 3.73
C CYS A 54 3.73 -3.48 4.16
N ILE A 55 4.15 -4.68 3.74
CA ILE A 55 5.47 -5.23 4.05
C ILE A 55 6.56 -4.37 3.41
N MET A 56 6.43 -4.04 2.12
CA MET A 56 7.35 -3.12 1.45
C MET A 56 7.38 -1.76 2.14
N GLY A 57 6.24 -1.25 2.59
CA GLY A 57 6.16 0.03 3.30
C GLY A 57 6.97 0.02 4.58
N THR A 58 7.00 -1.12 5.28
CA THR A 58 7.81 -1.31 6.48
C THR A 58 9.30 -1.35 6.15
N TYR A 59 9.71 -2.07 5.11
CA TYR A 59 11.12 -2.16 4.68
C TYR A 59 11.68 -0.83 4.17
N PHE A 60 10.86 -0.07 3.44
CA PHE A 60 11.25 1.26 2.99
C PHE A 60 11.12 2.31 4.09
N GLY A 61 10.62 1.98 5.28
CA GLY A 61 10.48 2.93 6.38
C GLY A 61 11.80 3.57 6.84
N LEU A 62 11.74 4.85 7.19
CA LEU A 62 12.87 5.58 7.76
C LEU A 62 12.91 5.34 9.27
N HIS A 63 14.08 4.99 9.78
CA HIS A 63 14.28 4.82 11.22
C HIS A 63 14.70 6.17 11.82
N ILE A 64 13.88 6.71 12.71
CA ILE A 64 14.14 7.96 13.44
C ILE A 64 13.89 7.69 14.93
N GLU A 65 14.90 7.92 15.77
CA GLU A 65 14.77 7.85 17.23
C GLU A 65 14.03 6.59 17.72
N ASP A 66 14.51 5.42 17.30
CA ASP A 66 13.95 4.09 17.60
C ASP A 66 12.53 3.82 17.05
N SER A 67 11.96 4.74 16.28
CA SER A 67 10.67 4.60 15.59
C SER A 67 10.83 4.48 14.08
N ILE A 68 9.86 3.82 13.42
CA ILE A 68 9.84 3.66 11.96
C ILE A 68 8.77 4.57 11.37
N ALA A 69 9.19 5.66 10.73
CA ALA A 69 8.32 6.50 9.93
C ALA A 69 8.13 5.86 8.54
N ASN A 70 6.91 5.45 8.21
CA ASN A 70 6.64 4.76 6.96
C ASN A 70 5.24 5.04 6.39
N THR A 71 5.06 4.59 5.16
CA THR A 71 3.82 4.70 4.40
C THR A 71 3.01 3.39 4.40
N ARG A 72 3.26 2.49 5.37
CA ARG A 72 2.64 1.15 5.41
C ARG A 72 1.11 1.20 5.42
N ALA A 73 0.54 2.23 6.04
CA ALA A 73 -0.91 2.39 6.19
C ALA A 73 -1.65 2.41 4.85
N ILE A 74 -0.98 2.82 3.76
CA ILE A 74 -1.55 2.82 2.41
C ILE A 74 -2.05 1.43 2.02
N GLY A 75 -1.32 0.36 2.37
CA GLY A 75 -1.72 -1.01 2.02
C GLY A 75 -3.05 -1.42 2.66
N ALA A 76 -3.17 -1.27 3.98
CA ALA A 76 -4.39 -1.63 4.71
C ALA A 76 -5.59 -0.76 4.29
N VAL A 77 -5.39 0.55 4.12
CA VAL A 77 -6.46 1.49 3.68
C VAL A 77 -6.95 1.13 2.28
N MET A 78 -6.05 0.90 1.33
CA MET A 78 -6.41 0.54 -0.04
C MET A 78 -7.02 -0.86 -0.12
N GLY A 79 -6.53 -1.82 0.67
CA GLY A 79 -7.11 -3.17 0.79
C GLY A 79 -8.53 -3.15 1.35
N GLY A 80 -8.82 -2.27 2.30
CA GLY A 80 -10.17 -2.03 2.81
C GLY A 80 -11.10 -1.39 1.79
N LEU A 81 -10.61 -0.38 1.07
CA LEU A 81 -11.39 0.36 0.07
C LEU A 81 -11.75 -0.51 -1.15
N LEU A 82 -10.82 -1.36 -1.61
CA LEU A 82 -10.98 -2.15 -2.83
C LEU A 82 -11.42 -3.59 -2.58
N GLY A 83 -10.97 -4.22 -1.48
CA GLY A 83 -11.31 -5.59 -1.10
C GLY A 83 -12.48 -5.71 -0.11
N GLY A 84 -12.93 -4.58 0.45
CA GLY A 84 -13.93 -4.52 1.51
C GLY A 84 -13.32 -4.56 2.92
N PRO A 85 -14.12 -4.25 3.96
CA PRO A 85 -13.63 -4.04 5.33
C PRO A 85 -12.92 -5.26 5.92
N VAL A 86 -13.39 -6.47 5.58
CA VAL A 86 -12.76 -7.71 6.04
C VAL A 86 -11.36 -7.88 5.45
N VAL A 87 -11.17 -7.54 4.17
CA VAL A 87 -9.83 -7.62 3.55
C VAL A 87 -8.90 -6.59 4.17
N GLY A 88 -9.35 -5.34 4.32
CA GLY A 88 -8.55 -4.29 4.96
C GLY A 88 -8.19 -4.57 6.42
N GLY A 89 -9.08 -5.23 7.16
CA GLY A 89 -8.79 -5.65 8.54
C GLY A 89 -7.83 -6.85 8.64
N LEU A 90 -7.67 -7.62 7.56
CA LEU A 90 -6.73 -8.74 7.50
C LEU A 90 -5.33 -8.29 7.03
N VAL A 91 -5.26 -7.30 6.14
CA VAL A 91 -4.02 -6.69 5.62
C VAL A 91 -3.25 -5.97 6.71
#